data_AF-A0A962P0U7-F1
#
_entry.id   AF-A0A962P0U7-F1
#
_cell.length_a   1.000
_cell.length_b   1.000
_cell.length_c   1.000
_cell.angle_alpha   90.00
_cell.angle_beta   90.00
_cell.angle_gamma   90.00
#
_symmetry.space_group_name_H-M   'P 1'
#
loop_
_entity.id
_entity.type
_entity.pdbx_description
1 polymer ?
#
loop_
_entity_poly.entity_id
_entity_poly.type
_entity_poly.pdbx_seq_one_letter_code
_entity_poly.pdbx_strand_id
1 'polypeptide(L)'
;MIYKKSVLAAAIAAFTTCQFVQASQEMNTDSLEEIEVQATSIHSPHSNSMHSLDQKSIKAMISSTSDTASLLGKVPGVNLYSAGGVSSLPAIHGLADDRLRIKVDGMDLISACGNHMNPPLSYIGASNVGSAQVFTSIVPVSIGGDSIGGSIQVDSLAPEFASNGESLFKGEAGTFYRSNGDAQGVNIAMTFAGERLNLSYQGSMDQADNYSAADNFKPAGPAAAGRGSLDNDEVGSSMYKST
;
A
#
# COMPACT_ATOMS: atom_id res chain seq x y z
N MET A 1 -63.50 -28.56 24.85
CA MET A 1 -64.35 -28.20 23.71
C MET A 1 -65.28 -27.06 24.16
N ILE A 2 -65.00 -25.84 23.67
CA ILE A 2 -65.96 -24.78 23.31
C ILE A 2 -66.97 -24.26 24.38
N TYR A 3 -66.63 -23.11 24.99
CA TYR A 3 -67.37 -21.83 25.07
C TYR A 3 -68.86 -21.73 25.50
N LYS A 4 -69.14 -20.96 26.58
CA LYS A 4 -69.89 -19.66 26.64
C LYS A 4 -70.31 -19.35 28.10
N LYS A 5 -69.84 -18.22 28.70
CA LYS A 5 -70.54 -16.92 28.92
C LYS A 5 -71.88 -17.09 29.67
N SER A 6 -72.24 -16.39 30.75
CA SER A 6 -71.94 -15.01 31.20
C SER A 6 -72.86 -14.70 32.39
N VAL A 7 -72.47 -13.94 33.42
CA VAL A 7 -73.35 -12.96 34.11
C VAL A 7 -72.51 -11.82 34.71
N LEU A 8 -72.97 -10.61 34.42
CA LEU A 8 -72.52 -9.29 34.88
C LEU A 8 -72.83 -9.10 36.38
N ALA A 9 -71.91 -8.52 37.15
CA ALA A 9 -72.25 -7.82 38.39
C ALA A 9 -71.37 -6.56 38.51
N ALA A 10 -72.01 -5.41 38.40
CA ALA A 10 -71.41 -4.10 38.60
C ALA A 10 -71.20 -3.84 40.10
N ALA A 11 -70.01 -3.39 40.47
CA ALA A 11 -69.73 -2.82 41.79
C ALA A 11 -68.98 -1.49 41.59
N ILE A 12 -69.68 -0.42 41.95
CA ILE A 12 -69.16 0.94 42.06
C ILE A 12 -68.42 1.02 43.41
N ALA A 13 -67.12 1.32 43.37
CA ALA A 13 -66.36 1.70 44.56
C ALA A 13 -65.44 2.86 44.17
N ALA A 14 -65.87 4.07 44.54
CA ALA A 14 -65.06 5.27 44.50
C ALA A 14 -64.22 5.34 45.78
N PHE A 15 -62.90 5.24 45.69
CA PHE A 15 -61.98 5.68 46.76
C PHE A 15 -60.64 6.13 46.15
N THR A 16 -60.46 7.45 46.19
CA THR A 16 -59.20 8.20 46.43
C THR A 16 -58.02 8.02 45.47
N THR A 17 -57.86 8.98 44.56
CA THR A 17 -56.60 9.25 43.86
C THR A 17 -55.61 9.92 44.81
N CYS A 18 -54.55 9.19 45.17
CA CYS A 18 -53.35 9.78 45.77
C CYS A 18 -52.56 10.46 44.64
N GLN A 19 -52.50 11.79 44.66
CA GLN A 19 -51.68 12.56 43.70
C GLN A 19 -50.20 12.44 44.11
N PHE A 20 -49.43 11.70 43.31
CA PHE A 20 -47.97 11.81 43.35
C PHE A 20 -47.57 13.12 42.67
N VAL A 21 -47.10 14.08 43.46
CA VAL A 21 -46.41 15.26 42.94
C VAL A 21 -45.02 14.82 42.51
N GLN A 22 -44.80 14.65 41.20
CA GLN A 22 -43.45 14.61 40.64
C GLN A 22 -42.98 16.05 40.43
N ALA A 23 -41.98 16.46 41.21
CA ALA A 23 -41.20 17.65 40.89
C ALA A 23 -40.30 17.32 39.70
N SER A 24 -40.61 17.87 38.53
CA SER A 24 -39.68 17.91 37.40
C SER A 24 -38.67 19.04 37.64
N GLN A 25 -37.43 18.70 37.99
CA GLN A 25 -36.33 19.65 37.88
C GLN A 25 -35.89 19.69 36.43
N GLU A 26 -36.16 20.79 35.73
CA GLU A 26 -35.51 21.11 34.46
C GLU A 26 -34.03 21.37 34.73
N MET A 27 -33.20 20.40 34.36
CA MET A 27 -31.76 20.56 34.33
C MET A 27 -31.43 21.34 33.05
N ASN A 28 -31.32 22.66 33.16
CA ASN A 28 -30.88 23.51 32.06
C ASN A 28 -29.38 23.27 31.84
N THR A 29 -29.06 22.29 31.00
CA THR A 29 -27.73 22.17 30.41
C THR A 29 -27.57 23.32 29.43
N ASP A 30 -26.76 24.29 29.81
CA ASP A 30 -26.32 25.39 28.94
C ASP A 30 -25.65 24.76 27.71
N SER A 31 -26.44 24.59 26.64
CA SER A 31 -25.99 23.97 25.41
C SER A 31 -25.16 25.01 24.68
N LEU A 32 -23.84 24.82 24.69
CA LEU A 32 -22.95 25.61 23.84
C LEU A 32 -23.42 25.48 22.38
N GLU A 33 -23.50 26.61 21.69
CA GLU A 33 -23.83 26.63 20.27
C GLU A 33 -22.86 25.74 19.48
N GLU A 34 -23.40 25.01 18.51
CA GLU A 34 -22.60 24.19 17.60
C GLU A 34 -21.68 25.09 16.77
N ILE A 35 -20.38 25.07 17.08
CA ILE A 35 -19.36 25.75 16.29
C ILE A 35 -18.94 24.80 15.17
N GLU A 36 -19.47 25.03 13.97
CA GLU A 36 -18.97 24.39 12.76
C GLU A 36 -17.60 24.98 12.42
N VAL A 37 -16.54 24.27 12.78
CA VAL A 37 -15.17 24.63 12.38
C VAL A 37 -14.98 24.27 10.90
N GLN A 38 -15.33 25.20 10.02
CA GLN A 38 -14.91 25.12 8.63
C GLN A 38 -13.43 25.51 8.51
N ALA A 39 -12.56 24.53 8.72
CA ALA A 39 -11.17 24.65 8.34
C ALA A 39 -11.01 24.20 6.88
N THR A 40 -10.63 25.11 5.99
CA THR A 40 -9.95 24.69 4.77
C THR A 40 -8.61 24.11 5.21
N SER A 41 -8.35 22.83 4.92
CA SER A 41 -7.00 22.27 5.10
C SER A 41 -6.02 23.22 4.43
N ILE A 42 -5.10 23.80 5.21
CA ILE A 42 -4.00 24.57 4.66
C ILE A 42 -3.08 23.56 4.00
N HIS A 43 -3.40 23.18 2.76
CA HIS A 43 -2.38 22.76 1.82
C HIS A 43 -1.53 23.99 1.57
N SER A 44 -0.52 24.19 2.41
CA SER A 44 0.49 25.20 2.18
C SER A 44 1.03 24.98 0.76
N PRO A 45 1.01 26.00 -0.11
CA PRO A 45 1.58 25.91 -1.46
C PRO A 45 3.13 25.88 -1.44
N HIS A 46 3.73 25.52 -0.29
CA HIS A 46 5.18 25.44 -0.13
C HIS A 46 5.68 24.10 -0.68
N SER A 47 5.96 24.11 -1.99
CA SER A 47 6.73 23.12 -2.75
C SER A 47 6.18 21.68 -2.68
N ASN A 48 5.70 21.18 -3.83
CA ASN A 48 5.36 19.77 -4.07
C ASN A 48 6.62 18.87 -3.99
N SER A 49 7.34 18.91 -2.87
CA SER A 49 8.52 18.08 -2.62
C SER A 49 8.10 16.65 -2.28
N MET A 50 6.85 16.43 -1.88
CA MET A 50 6.29 15.12 -1.58
C MET A 50 5.35 14.68 -2.71
N HIS A 51 5.61 13.51 -3.27
CA HIS A 51 4.76 12.83 -4.23
C HIS A 51 4.20 11.56 -3.60
N SER A 52 2.87 11.45 -3.54
CA SER A 52 2.19 10.25 -3.04
C SER A 52 1.66 9.42 -4.19
N LEU A 53 1.90 8.11 -4.11
CA LEU A 53 1.30 7.09 -4.95
C LEU A 53 0.33 6.30 -4.08
N ASP A 54 -0.95 6.37 -4.43
CA ASP A 54 -1.99 5.60 -3.76
C ASP A 54 -2.08 4.17 -4.32
N GLN A 55 -2.76 3.31 -3.58
CA GLN A 55 -2.96 1.91 -3.96
C GLN A 55 -3.60 1.78 -5.35
N LYS A 56 -4.50 2.70 -5.72
CA LYS A 56 -5.18 2.67 -7.02
C LYS A 56 -4.20 2.90 -8.17
N SER A 57 -3.32 3.87 -8.04
CA SER A 57 -2.29 4.20 -9.02
C SER A 57 -1.25 3.09 -9.13
N ILE A 58 -0.85 2.51 -8.00
CA ILE A 58 0.05 1.36 -7.95
C ILE A 58 -0.57 0.15 -8.66
N LYS A 59 -1.82 -0.20 -8.34
CA LYS A 59 -2.56 -1.31 -8.99
C LYS A 59 -2.69 -1.17 -10.50
N ALA A 60 -2.70 0.06 -11.04
CA ALA A 60 -2.69 0.28 -12.47
C ALA A 60 -1.33 -0.02 -13.14
N MET A 61 -0.25 -0.14 -12.36
CA MET A 61 1.12 -0.34 -12.83
C MET A 61 1.69 -1.74 -12.53
N ILE A 62 1.13 -2.49 -11.56
CA ILE A 62 1.70 -3.78 -11.13
C ILE A 62 1.83 -4.83 -12.25
N SER A 63 0.99 -4.80 -13.29
CA SER A 63 1.11 -5.71 -14.43
C SER A 63 2.29 -5.37 -15.37
N SER A 64 2.81 -4.14 -15.27
CA SER A 64 3.88 -3.64 -16.13
C SER A 64 5.28 -3.83 -15.51
N THR A 65 5.39 -4.09 -14.21
CA THR A 65 6.67 -4.23 -13.53
C THR A 65 6.59 -5.16 -12.31
N SER A 66 7.64 -5.98 -12.12
CA SER A 66 7.90 -6.72 -10.87
C SER A 66 8.88 -5.98 -9.95
N ASP A 67 9.49 -4.89 -10.44
CA ASP A 67 10.45 -4.08 -9.71
C ASP A 67 9.73 -2.96 -8.95
N THR A 68 9.78 -2.99 -7.62
CA THR A 68 9.11 -1.99 -6.78
C THR A 68 9.63 -0.57 -7.03
N ALA A 69 10.93 -0.41 -7.25
CA ALA A 69 11.50 0.91 -7.52
C ALA A 69 10.93 1.53 -8.82
N SER A 70 10.58 0.71 -9.81
CA SER A 70 9.94 1.13 -11.05
C SER A 70 8.57 1.79 -10.85
N LEU A 71 7.86 1.52 -9.74
CA LEU A 71 6.63 2.23 -9.40
C LEU A 71 6.87 3.73 -9.22
N LEU A 72 8.07 4.12 -8.81
CA LEU A 72 8.47 5.51 -8.55
C LEU A 72 8.97 6.23 -9.80
N GLY A 73 9.16 5.54 -10.92
CA GLY A 73 9.80 6.09 -12.12
C GLY A 73 9.05 7.24 -12.80
N LYS A 74 7.77 7.46 -12.44
CA LYS A 74 6.98 8.61 -12.92
C LYS A 74 7.04 9.84 -12.00
N VAL A 75 7.73 9.74 -10.87
CA VAL A 75 7.91 10.86 -9.94
C VAL A 75 8.98 11.81 -10.49
N PRO A 76 8.68 13.10 -10.68
CA PRO A 76 9.68 14.07 -11.15
C PRO A 76 10.92 14.11 -10.25
N GLY A 77 12.11 14.11 -10.87
CA GLY A 77 13.38 14.13 -10.16
C GLY A 77 13.87 12.75 -9.69
N VAL A 78 13.04 11.70 -9.80
CA VAL A 78 13.44 10.31 -9.58
C VAL A 78 13.97 9.71 -10.89
N ASN A 79 15.13 9.07 -10.80
CA ASN A 79 15.68 8.18 -11.81
C ASN A 79 15.98 6.83 -11.17
N LEU A 80 16.09 5.79 -11.99
CA LEU A 80 16.37 4.43 -11.51
C LEU A 80 17.63 3.91 -12.19
N TYR A 81 18.58 3.44 -11.39
CA TYR A 81 19.69 2.63 -11.89
C TYR A 81 19.22 1.18 -11.91
N SER A 82 18.71 0.76 -13.06
CA SER A 82 18.25 -0.62 -13.26
C SER A 82 19.42 -1.60 -13.18
N ALA A 83 19.21 -2.68 -12.42
CA ALA A 83 20.13 -3.80 -12.28
C ALA A 83 19.67 -5.04 -13.07
N GLY A 84 18.83 -4.84 -14.10
CA GLY A 84 18.15 -5.92 -14.82
C GLY A 84 16.63 -5.81 -14.68
N GLY A 85 15.93 -6.94 -14.57
CA GLY A 85 14.47 -6.96 -14.46
C GLY A 85 13.89 -6.60 -13.09
N VAL A 86 14.70 -6.59 -12.02
CA VAL A 86 14.32 -6.27 -10.63
C VAL A 86 15.46 -5.57 -9.90
N SER A 87 15.19 -5.08 -8.69
CA SER A 87 16.18 -4.51 -7.76
C SER A 87 16.82 -3.23 -8.29
N SER A 88 16.04 -2.37 -8.92
CA SER A 88 16.57 -1.08 -9.37
C SER A 88 16.86 -0.18 -8.16
N LEU A 89 17.99 0.54 -8.22
CA LEU A 89 18.40 1.49 -7.20
C LEU A 89 17.84 2.88 -7.53
N PRO A 90 16.95 3.47 -6.71
CA PRO A 90 16.43 4.81 -6.97
C PRO A 90 17.50 5.88 -6.71
N ALA A 91 17.41 6.95 -7.50
CA ALA A 91 18.21 8.15 -7.41
C ALA A 91 17.30 9.39 -7.48
N ILE A 92 17.46 10.33 -6.55
CA ILE A 92 16.72 11.59 -6.53
C ILE A 92 17.70 12.72 -6.81
N HIS A 93 17.44 13.51 -7.86
CA HIS A 93 18.31 14.62 -8.28
C HIS A 93 19.80 14.22 -8.42
N GLY A 94 20.06 12.97 -8.85
CA GLY A 94 21.42 12.43 -9.02
C GLY A 94 22.06 11.88 -7.74
N LEU A 95 21.40 11.99 -6.59
CA LEU A 95 21.83 11.39 -5.33
C LEU A 95 21.12 10.05 -5.17
N ALA A 96 21.89 8.98 -5.02
CA ALA A 96 21.40 7.61 -4.87
C ALA A 96 21.96 6.98 -3.61
N ASP A 97 21.49 5.77 -3.34
CA ASP A 97 22.02 4.89 -2.30
C ASP A 97 21.87 5.47 -0.88
N ASP A 98 22.86 5.33 0.01
CA ASP A 98 22.84 5.83 1.39
C ASP A 98 22.62 7.36 1.52
N ARG A 99 22.61 8.09 0.40
CA ARG A 99 22.23 9.51 0.35
C ARG A 99 20.72 9.69 0.40
N LEU A 100 19.98 8.67 -0.02
CA LEU A 100 18.54 8.54 0.14
C LEU A 100 18.23 7.73 1.38
N ARG A 101 17.16 8.09 2.07
CA ARG A 101 16.64 7.29 3.16
C ARG A 101 15.37 6.58 2.73
N ILE A 102 15.39 5.25 2.72
CA ILE A 102 14.29 4.44 2.19
C ILE A 102 13.73 3.59 3.31
N LYS A 103 12.44 3.79 3.62
CA LYS A 103 11.72 3.05 4.65
C LYS A 103 10.69 2.13 4.02
N VAL A 104 10.64 0.89 4.50
CA VAL A 104 9.58 -0.08 4.18
C VAL A 104 8.85 -0.41 5.47
N ASP A 105 7.56 -0.12 5.56
CA ASP A 105 6.75 -0.30 6.79
C ASP A 105 7.39 0.37 8.03
N GLY A 106 8.01 1.54 7.82
CA GLY A 106 8.74 2.28 8.84
C GLY A 106 10.13 1.72 9.20
N MET A 107 10.52 0.56 8.68
CA MET A 107 11.84 -0.02 8.86
C MET A 107 12.86 0.65 7.93
N ASP A 108 14.00 1.03 8.48
CA ASP A 108 15.13 1.56 7.72
C ASP A 108 15.95 0.39 7.16
N LEU A 109 15.73 0.06 5.90
CA LEU A 109 16.42 -1.03 5.24
C LEU A 109 17.67 -0.47 4.56
N ILE A 110 18.77 -1.19 4.68
CA ILE A 110 20.03 -0.89 4.00
C ILE A 110 20.39 -2.03 3.06
N SER A 111 21.15 -1.73 2.01
CA SER A 111 21.72 -2.77 1.15
C SER A 111 22.71 -3.61 1.95
N ALA A 112 22.47 -4.92 2.05
CA ALA A 112 23.42 -5.81 2.72
C ALA A 112 24.72 -6.03 1.92
N CYS A 113 24.69 -5.81 0.61
CA CYS A 113 25.85 -5.97 -0.26
C CYS A 113 26.47 -4.62 -0.61
N GLY A 114 27.80 -4.50 -0.55
CA GLY A 114 28.51 -3.25 -0.86
C GLY A 114 28.48 -2.83 -2.33
N ASN A 115 27.90 -3.66 -3.22
CA ASN A 115 27.59 -3.26 -4.60
C ASN A 115 26.11 -2.93 -4.82
N HIS A 116 25.30 -2.96 -3.75
CA HIS A 116 23.91 -2.50 -3.72
C HIS A 116 23.01 -3.24 -4.73
N MET A 117 23.30 -4.53 -4.96
CA MET A 117 22.45 -5.43 -5.78
C MET A 117 21.09 -5.76 -5.14
N ASN A 118 20.92 -5.43 -3.86
CA ASN A 118 19.73 -5.66 -3.05
C ASN A 118 19.30 -4.35 -2.37
N PRO A 119 18.92 -3.31 -3.16
CA PRO A 119 18.51 -2.03 -2.60
C PRO A 119 17.27 -2.20 -1.71
N PRO A 120 16.98 -1.26 -0.80
CA PRO A 120 15.86 -1.36 0.15
C PRO A 120 14.50 -1.77 -0.47
N LEU A 121 14.20 -1.30 -1.68
CA LEU A 121 12.95 -1.61 -2.38
C LEU A 121 12.91 -3.02 -2.99
N SER A 122 14.01 -3.78 -3.02
CA SER A 122 14.00 -5.18 -3.44
C SER A 122 13.38 -6.11 -2.40
N TYR A 123 13.18 -5.64 -1.16
CA TYR A 123 12.64 -6.45 -0.05
C TYR A 123 11.11 -6.48 0.03
N ILE A 124 10.42 -5.70 -0.79
CA ILE A 124 8.97 -5.71 -0.89
C ILE A 124 8.59 -5.89 -2.36
N GLY A 125 7.70 -6.82 -2.65
CA GLY A 125 7.20 -7.04 -4.01
C GLY A 125 6.24 -5.92 -4.44
N ALA A 126 6.26 -5.55 -5.72
CA ALA A 126 5.44 -4.45 -6.25
C ALA A 126 3.93 -4.66 -6.02
N SER A 127 3.47 -5.92 -5.99
CA SER A 127 2.09 -6.32 -5.69
C SER A 127 1.68 -6.13 -4.23
N ASN A 128 2.63 -6.06 -3.30
CA ASN A 128 2.37 -5.93 -1.86
C ASN A 128 2.43 -4.46 -1.39
N VAL A 129 2.80 -3.52 -2.27
CA VAL A 129 2.86 -2.10 -1.94
C VAL A 129 1.46 -1.51 -1.86
N GLY A 130 1.10 -1.00 -0.68
CA GLY A 130 -0.17 -0.30 -0.45
C GLY A 130 -0.08 1.18 -0.77
N SER A 131 1.03 1.83 -0.42
CA SER A 131 1.29 3.22 -0.76
C SER A 131 2.78 3.52 -0.84
N ALA A 132 3.13 4.57 -1.58
CA ALA A 132 4.49 5.10 -1.58
C ALA A 132 4.47 6.63 -1.51
N GLN A 133 5.42 7.19 -0.76
CA GLN A 133 5.63 8.63 -0.62
C GLN A 133 7.09 8.93 -0.93
N VAL A 134 7.32 9.84 -1.87
CA VAL A 134 8.66 10.25 -2.29
C VAL A 134 8.86 11.72 -1.98
N PHE A 135 9.84 12.00 -1.12
CA PHE A 135 10.28 13.34 -0.74
C PHE A 135 11.54 13.69 -1.54
N THR A 136 11.38 14.48 -2.60
CA THR A 136 12.45 14.81 -3.57
C THR A 136 13.30 16.02 -3.17
N SER A 137 12.86 16.80 -2.19
CA SER A 137 13.59 17.97 -1.69
C SER A 137 13.46 18.10 -0.18
N ILE A 138 12.50 18.89 0.32
CA ILE A 138 12.33 19.10 1.76
C ILE A 138 11.77 17.83 2.38
N VAL A 139 12.56 17.18 3.24
CA VAL A 139 12.15 15.98 3.95
C VAL A 139 11.81 16.30 5.41
N PRO A 140 10.65 15.85 5.94
CA PRO A 140 10.36 15.93 7.37
C PRO A 140 11.40 15.17 8.20
N VAL A 141 11.77 15.72 9.36
CA VAL A 141 12.78 15.12 10.26
C VAL A 141 12.37 13.71 10.71
N SER A 142 11.07 13.43 10.85
CA SER A 142 10.53 12.10 11.20
C SER A 142 10.82 11.02 10.15
N ILE A 143 11.00 11.41 8.90
CA ILE A 143 11.24 10.50 7.77
C ILE A 143 12.71 10.54 7.38
N GLY A 144 13.25 11.73 7.11
CA GLY A 144 14.53 11.92 6.45
C GLY A 144 15.75 11.90 7.34
N GLY A 145 15.66 12.44 8.56
CA GLY A 145 16.80 12.54 9.48
C GLY A 145 18.08 13.09 8.81
N ASP A 146 18.99 12.17 8.48
CA ASP A 146 20.32 12.31 7.87
C ASP A 146 20.36 12.25 6.34
N SER A 147 19.21 12.07 5.66
CA SER A 147 19.15 12.05 4.20
C SER A 147 19.52 13.40 3.59
N ILE A 148 20.46 13.39 2.64
CA ILE A 148 20.90 14.56 1.89
C ILE A 148 20.31 14.64 0.48
N GLY A 149 19.74 13.54 -0.04
CA GLY A 149 19.19 13.46 -1.39
C GLY A 149 17.68 13.38 -1.48
N GLY A 150 17.01 12.97 -0.41
CA GLY A 150 15.56 12.76 -0.40
C GLY A 150 15.19 11.45 0.26
N SER A 151 13.91 11.26 0.55
CA SER A 151 13.47 10.06 1.26
C SER A 151 12.30 9.40 0.57
N ILE A 152 12.25 8.08 0.67
CA ILE A 152 11.21 7.26 0.09
C ILE A 152 10.60 6.46 1.24
N GLN A 153 9.30 6.55 1.41
CA GLN A 153 8.55 5.71 2.33
C GLN A 153 7.62 4.82 1.51
N VAL A 154 7.71 3.52 1.72
CA VAL A 154 6.84 2.52 1.12
C VAL A 154 6.16 1.79 2.25
N ASP A 155 4.84 1.75 2.21
CA ASP A 155 4.04 1.02 3.18
C ASP A 155 3.29 -0.10 2.45
N SER A 156 3.32 -1.29 3.05
CA SER A 156 2.56 -2.45 2.60
C SER A 156 1.05 -2.22 2.72
N LEU A 157 0.24 -3.14 2.20
CA LEU A 157 -1.21 -3.06 2.31
C LEU A 157 -1.65 -2.98 3.78
N ALA A 158 -2.31 -1.88 4.14
CA ALA A 158 -2.79 -1.66 5.50
C ALA A 158 -3.82 -2.73 5.90
N PRO A 159 -3.78 -3.23 7.15
CA PRO A 159 -4.81 -4.11 7.67
C PRO A 159 -6.17 -3.41 7.69
N GLU A 160 -7.20 -4.10 7.21
CA GLU A 160 -8.59 -3.66 7.29
C GLU A 160 -9.35 -4.45 8.36
N PHE A 161 -10.32 -3.82 9.01
CA PHE A 161 -11.18 -4.46 10.00
C PHE A 161 -12.64 -4.39 9.57
N ALA A 162 -13.43 -5.38 9.97
CA ALA A 162 -14.85 -5.40 9.67
C ALA A 162 -15.62 -4.39 10.54
N SER A 163 -16.76 -3.92 10.05
CA SER A 163 -17.71 -3.15 10.84
C SER A 163 -18.29 -3.99 11.99
N ASN A 164 -18.84 -3.33 13.02
CA ASN A 164 -19.40 -4.02 14.18
C ASN A 164 -20.46 -5.06 13.80
N GLY A 165 -20.25 -6.30 14.24
CA GLY A 165 -21.10 -7.48 14.02
C GLY A 165 -20.80 -8.24 12.73
N GLU A 166 -19.87 -7.76 11.90
CA GLU A 166 -19.60 -8.33 10.57
C GLU A 166 -18.24 -9.05 10.50
N SER A 167 -18.08 -9.85 9.45
CA SER A 167 -16.80 -10.39 9.03
C SER A 167 -16.49 -9.94 7.61
N LEU A 168 -15.23 -9.59 7.38
CA LEU A 168 -14.69 -9.17 6.10
C LEU A 168 -13.86 -10.30 5.50
N PHE A 169 -14.21 -10.72 4.29
CA PHE A 169 -13.38 -11.58 3.48
C PHE A 169 -13.03 -10.87 2.18
N LYS A 170 -11.74 -10.68 1.93
CA LYS A 170 -11.21 -10.12 0.68
C LYS A 170 -10.22 -11.08 0.06
N GLY A 171 -10.26 -11.20 -1.25
CA GLY A 171 -9.33 -12.00 -2.04
C GLY A 171 -9.00 -11.29 -3.33
N GLU A 172 -7.73 -11.34 -3.70
CA GLU A 172 -7.22 -10.82 -4.98
C GLU A 172 -6.27 -11.86 -5.57
N ALA A 173 -6.38 -12.07 -6.87
CA ALA A 173 -5.43 -12.87 -7.63
C ALA A 173 -5.14 -12.14 -8.94
N GLY A 174 -3.88 -12.11 -9.33
CA GLY A 174 -3.43 -11.46 -10.55
C GLY A 174 -2.38 -12.30 -11.26
N THR A 175 -2.29 -12.09 -12.57
CA THR A 175 -1.24 -12.65 -13.41
C THR A 175 -0.91 -11.67 -14.52
N PHE A 176 0.30 -11.73 -15.04
CA PHE A 176 0.72 -10.95 -16.19
C PHE A 176 1.65 -11.76 -17.10
N TYR A 177 1.73 -11.31 -18.34
CA TYR A 177 2.74 -11.73 -19.30
C TYR A 177 3.27 -10.50 -20.05
N ARG A 178 4.59 -10.36 -20.15
CA ARG A 178 5.28 -9.31 -20.88
C ARG A 178 6.19 -9.96 -21.91
N SER A 179 6.03 -9.60 -23.18
CA SER A 179 6.69 -10.29 -24.30
C SER A 179 8.20 -10.09 -24.34
N ASN A 180 8.73 -8.94 -23.91
CA ASN A 180 10.18 -8.74 -23.91
C ASN A 180 10.81 -9.40 -22.67
N GLY A 181 11.56 -10.48 -22.90
CA GLY A 181 12.12 -11.35 -21.86
C GLY A 181 11.13 -12.39 -21.31
N ASP A 182 10.05 -12.69 -22.02
CA ASP A 182 9.05 -13.72 -21.65
C ASP A 182 8.63 -13.67 -20.16
N ALA A 183 8.50 -12.45 -19.63
CA ALA A 183 8.30 -12.25 -18.21
C ALA A 183 6.86 -12.62 -17.83
N GLN A 184 6.72 -13.49 -16.84
CA GLN A 184 5.44 -13.96 -16.35
C GLN A 184 5.41 -13.93 -14.83
N GLY A 185 4.22 -13.72 -14.28
CA GLY A 185 4.05 -13.63 -12.84
C GLY A 185 2.65 -13.91 -12.37
N VAL A 186 2.55 -14.24 -11.09
CA VAL A 186 1.30 -14.52 -10.38
C VAL A 186 1.38 -13.89 -9.00
N ASN A 187 0.33 -13.22 -8.58
CA ASN A 187 0.17 -12.70 -7.22
C ASN A 187 -1.16 -13.14 -6.61
N ILE A 188 -1.15 -13.38 -5.31
CA ILE A 188 -2.33 -13.74 -4.53
C ILE A 188 -2.33 -13.00 -3.19
N ALA A 189 -3.49 -12.47 -2.83
CA ALA A 189 -3.73 -11.84 -1.54
C ALA A 189 -5.06 -12.31 -0.97
N MET A 190 -5.10 -12.61 0.31
CA MET A 190 -6.31 -13.01 1.04
C MET A 190 -6.32 -12.33 2.40
N THR A 191 -7.46 -11.76 2.77
CA THR A 191 -7.68 -11.14 4.08
C THR A 191 -8.97 -11.66 4.67
N PHE A 192 -8.89 -12.13 5.91
CA PHE A 192 -10.00 -12.42 6.78
C PHE A 192 -9.93 -11.51 7.99
N ALA A 193 -10.93 -10.66 8.20
CA ALA A 193 -10.95 -9.74 9.32
C ALA A 193 -12.31 -9.73 10.03
N GLY A 194 -12.29 -9.60 11.35
CA GLY A 194 -13.42 -9.19 12.18
C GLY A 194 -13.20 -7.78 12.72
N GLU A 195 -13.94 -7.40 13.75
CA GLU A 195 -13.83 -6.07 14.40
C GLU A 195 -12.47 -5.80 15.05
N ARG A 196 -11.80 -6.86 15.55
CA ARG A 196 -10.60 -6.75 16.41
C ARG A 196 -9.41 -7.56 15.93
N LEU A 197 -9.61 -8.38 14.91
CA LEU A 197 -8.60 -9.30 14.40
C LEU A 197 -8.57 -9.23 12.88
N ASN A 198 -7.39 -9.02 12.31
CA ASN A 198 -7.12 -9.15 10.89
C ASN A 198 -6.09 -10.27 10.71
N LEU A 199 -6.40 -11.21 9.83
CA LEU A 199 -5.48 -12.21 9.32
C LEU A 199 -5.35 -12.00 7.81
N SER A 200 -4.13 -11.71 7.34
CA SER A 200 -3.85 -11.49 5.93
C SER A 200 -2.70 -12.35 5.46
N TYR A 201 -2.79 -12.83 4.21
CA TYR A 201 -1.74 -13.57 3.51
C TYR A 201 -1.53 -12.95 2.14
N GLN A 202 -0.27 -12.75 1.76
CA GLN A 202 0.14 -12.16 0.48
C GLN A 202 1.33 -12.96 -0.06
N GLY A 203 1.31 -13.30 -1.34
CA GLY A 203 2.40 -14.00 -2.00
C GLY A 203 2.45 -13.71 -3.50
N SER A 204 3.64 -13.73 -4.07
CA SER A 204 3.85 -13.46 -5.50
C SER A 204 5.05 -14.22 -6.03
N MET A 205 4.94 -14.76 -7.24
CA MET A 205 6.04 -15.43 -7.92
C MET A 205 6.15 -14.89 -9.34
N ASP A 206 7.33 -14.41 -9.70
CA ASP A 206 7.61 -13.78 -10.98
C ASP A 206 8.94 -14.32 -11.54
N GLN A 207 9.01 -14.51 -12.86
CA GLN A 207 10.23 -14.86 -13.56
C GLN A 207 10.30 -14.21 -14.94
N ALA A 208 11.51 -14.00 -15.43
CA ALA A 208 11.77 -13.52 -16.78
C ALA A 208 13.13 -14.00 -17.27
N ASP A 209 13.23 -14.18 -18.58
CA ASP A 209 14.49 -14.38 -19.30
C ASP A 209 15.16 -13.02 -19.60
N ASN A 210 16.29 -13.06 -20.31
CA ASN A 210 16.95 -11.82 -20.73
C ASN A 210 16.09 -11.08 -21.76
N TYR A 211 16.09 -9.74 -21.71
CA TYR A 211 15.34 -8.94 -22.67
C TYR A 211 16.16 -8.64 -23.93
N SER A 212 15.48 -8.34 -25.03
CA SER A 212 16.09 -7.93 -26.29
C SER A 212 16.06 -6.41 -26.46
N ALA A 213 17.16 -5.87 -26.98
CA ALA A 213 17.26 -4.50 -27.45
C ALA A 213 16.53 -4.32 -28.80
N ALA A 214 16.30 -3.08 -29.20
CA ALA A 214 15.59 -2.78 -30.45
C ALA A 214 16.43 -3.11 -31.71
N ASP A 215 17.75 -3.14 -31.60
CA ASP A 215 18.68 -3.47 -32.68
C ASP A 215 19.93 -4.14 -32.10
N ASN A 216 20.71 -4.75 -32.98
CA ASN A 216 21.96 -5.41 -32.66
C ASN A 216 22.98 -4.39 -32.13
N PHE A 217 23.52 -4.64 -30.94
CA PHE A 217 24.52 -3.77 -30.33
C PHE A 217 25.85 -4.48 -30.04
N LYS A 218 25.88 -5.81 -30.20
CA LYS A 218 27.08 -6.64 -30.04
C LYS A 218 27.07 -7.82 -31.01
N PRO A 219 28.23 -8.43 -31.30
CA PRO A 219 28.26 -9.74 -31.93
C PRO A 219 27.62 -10.81 -31.03
N ALA A 220 26.87 -11.74 -31.60
CA ALA A 220 26.40 -12.92 -30.88
C ALA A 220 27.59 -13.80 -30.48
N GLY A 221 27.53 -14.41 -29.29
CA GLY A 221 28.66 -15.18 -28.77
C GLY A 221 28.52 -15.61 -27.31
N PRO A 222 29.55 -16.26 -26.75
CA PRO A 222 29.47 -16.82 -25.40
C PRO A 222 29.20 -15.75 -24.34
N ALA A 223 28.24 -15.99 -23.45
CA ALA A 223 27.83 -15.05 -22.40
C ALA A 223 28.96 -14.82 -21.38
N ALA A 224 29.48 -15.93 -20.86
CA ALA A 224 30.65 -16.04 -20.01
C ALA A 224 31.09 -17.51 -20.01
N ALA A 225 32.27 -17.80 -19.45
CA ALA A 225 32.75 -19.18 -19.36
C ALA A 225 31.71 -20.09 -18.67
N GLY A 226 31.19 -21.07 -19.42
CA GLY A 226 30.18 -22.02 -18.93
C GLY A 226 28.75 -21.50 -18.81
N ARG A 227 28.43 -20.31 -19.37
CA ARG A 227 27.11 -19.66 -19.24
C ARG A 227 26.29 -19.63 -20.55
N GLY A 228 26.62 -20.47 -21.52
CA GLY A 228 25.94 -20.51 -22.82
C GLY A 228 26.33 -19.36 -23.75
N SER A 229 25.45 -19.03 -24.69
CA SER A 229 25.62 -17.96 -25.68
C SER A 229 24.53 -16.90 -25.49
N LEU A 230 24.83 -15.65 -25.85
CA LEU A 230 23.87 -14.58 -25.98
C LEU A 230 23.72 -14.20 -27.45
N ASP A 231 22.51 -13.85 -27.85
CA ASP A 231 22.24 -13.31 -29.18
C ASP A 231 22.79 -11.88 -29.34
N ASN A 232 22.81 -11.35 -30.56
CA ASN A 232 23.42 -10.06 -30.90
C ASN A 232 22.66 -8.83 -30.36
N ASP A 233 21.39 -8.99 -30.03
CA ASP A 233 20.47 -8.00 -29.45
C ASP A 233 20.05 -8.32 -28.00
N GLU A 234 20.48 -9.46 -27.43
CA GLU A 234 20.12 -9.87 -26.07
C GLU A 234 20.96 -9.15 -25.01
N VAL A 235 20.28 -8.55 -24.02
CA VAL A 235 20.91 -7.94 -22.85
C VAL A 235 21.02 -8.96 -21.72
N GLY A 236 22.20 -9.57 -21.62
CA GLY A 236 22.49 -10.56 -20.58
C GLY A 236 22.43 -10.00 -19.15
N SER A 237 22.25 -10.90 -18.18
CA SER A 237 22.11 -10.58 -16.75
C SER A 237 20.87 -9.75 -16.39
N SER A 238 19.87 -9.69 -17.28
CA SER A 238 18.59 -9.07 -16.97
C SER A 238 17.53 -10.09 -16.54
N MET A 239 17.75 -11.38 -16.78
CA MET A 239 16.89 -12.47 -16.32
C MET A 239 16.77 -12.47 -14.79
N TYR A 240 15.60 -12.88 -14.28
CA TYR A 240 15.37 -12.97 -12.85
C TYR A 240 14.33 -14.03 -12.50
N LYS A 241 14.34 -14.43 -11.22
CA LYS A 241 13.31 -15.25 -10.60
C LYS A 241 13.10 -14.79 -9.16
N SER A 242 11.86 -14.50 -8.81
CA SER A 242 11.43 -14.00 -7.49
C SER A 242 10.23 -14.81 -7.01
N THR A 243 10.19 -15.12 -5.72
CA THR A 243 9.12 -15.91 -5.08
C THR A 243 8.85 -15.42 -3.67
#